data_AF-A0A4R7S0N2-F1
#
_entry.id   AF-A0A4R7S0N2-F1
#
_cell.length_a   1.000
_cell.length_b   1.000
_cell.length_c   1.000
_cell.angle_alpha   90.00
_cell.angle_beta   90.00
_cell.angle_gamma   90.00
#
_symmetry.space_group_name_H-M   'P 1'
#
loop_
_entity.id
_entity.type
_entity.pdbx_description
1 polymer ?
#
loop_
_entity_poly.entity_id
_entity_poly.type
_entity_poly.pdbx_seq_one_letter_code
_entity_poly.pdbx_strand_id
1 'polypeptide(L)'
;MIDAPVGAKPRGSRVSKVEPDRYADTGFSVRDTSPEINAIMFQRVMALTNEERLLMGLSMLETSRAIVWGSLPADLDMPTRRKVFYQRFYGQELPEEVARW
;
A
#
# COMPACT_ATOMS: atom_id res chain seq x y z
N MET A 1 -8.16 -40.40 -22.56
CA MET A 1 -8.42 -39.91 -21.19
C MET A 1 -7.04 -39.56 -20.65
N ILE A 2 -6.68 -38.27 -20.64
CA ILE A 2 -5.31 -37.82 -20.30
C ILE A 2 -5.29 -37.56 -18.79
N ASP A 3 -4.50 -38.36 -18.07
CA ASP A 3 -4.28 -38.20 -16.64
C ASP A 3 -3.53 -36.89 -16.35
N ALA A 4 -4.04 -36.13 -15.39
CA ALA A 4 -3.38 -34.94 -14.88
C ALA A 4 -2.17 -35.31 -14.01
N PRO A 5 -1.04 -34.57 -14.06
CA PRO A 5 0.11 -34.89 -13.25
C PRO A 5 -0.16 -34.60 -11.76
N VAL A 6 -0.04 -35.67 -10.97
CA VAL A 6 0.11 -35.68 -9.52
C VAL A 6 1.30 -34.80 -9.14
N GLY A 7 1.08 -33.73 -8.36
CA GLY A 7 2.21 -32.97 -7.79
C GLY A 7 2.00 -31.51 -7.40
N ALA A 8 0.78 -30.96 -7.40
CA ALA A 8 0.58 -29.62 -6.85
C ALA A 8 0.64 -29.66 -5.31
N LYS A 9 1.84 -29.42 -4.76
CA LYS A 9 2.03 -29.21 -3.32
C LYS A 9 1.10 -28.06 -2.89
N PRO A 10 0.23 -28.23 -1.87
CA PRO A 10 -0.59 -27.12 -1.40
C PRO A 10 0.36 -26.00 -0.98
N ARG A 11 0.13 -24.78 -1.49
CA ARG A 11 0.89 -23.59 -1.09
C ARG A 11 0.72 -23.46 0.42
N GLY A 12 1.76 -23.83 1.17
CA GLY A 12 1.76 -23.75 2.63
C GLY A 12 1.32 -22.35 3.07
N SER A 13 0.47 -22.28 4.08
CA SER A 13 -0.01 -21.01 4.61
C SER A 13 1.20 -20.17 5.02
N ARG A 14 1.50 -19.13 4.23
CA ARG A 14 2.44 -18.08 4.65
C ARG A 14 1.71 -17.19 5.65
N VAL A 15 1.53 -17.71 6.85
CA VAL A 15 1.08 -16.90 7.98
C VAL A 15 2.24 -15.95 8.29
N SER A 16 2.00 -14.65 8.09
CA SER A 16 2.97 -13.61 8.39
C SER A 16 3.31 -13.65 9.88
N LYS A 17 4.60 -13.58 10.24
CA LYS A 17 5.07 -13.53 11.64
C LYS A 17 4.97 -12.12 12.25
N VAL A 18 4.38 -11.18 11.52
CA VAL A 18 4.15 -9.81 12.00
C VAL A 18 3.01 -9.85 13.00
N GLU A 19 3.22 -9.26 14.18
CA GLU A 19 2.20 -9.16 15.22
C GLU A 19 0.96 -8.48 14.61
N PRO A 20 -0.20 -9.16 14.52
CA PRO A 20 -1.30 -8.64 13.75
C PRO A 20 -2.08 -7.67 14.63
N ASP A 21 -2.07 -6.39 14.30
CA ASP A 21 -3.24 -5.53 14.45
C ASP A 21 -4.38 -5.94 13.47
N ARG A 22 -4.19 -7.05 12.73
CA ARG A 22 -4.60 -7.32 11.34
C ARG A 22 -5.08 -8.76 11.17
N TYR A 23 -6.05 -9.05 10.32
CA TYR A 23 -6.45 -10.44 10.04
C TYR A 23 -5.25 -11.25 9.48
N ALA A 24 -4.89 -12.32 10.18
CA ALA A 24 -3.60 -13.01 10.09
C ALA A 24 -3.35 -13.80 8.79
N ASP A 25 -4.38 -13.94 7.96
CA ASP A 25 -4.42 -14.79 6.77
C ASP A 25 -4.04 -14.06 5.48
N THR A 26 -4.24 -12.74 5.40
CA THR A 26 -4.02 -11.96 4.16
C THR A 26 -2.99 -10.83 4.30
N GLY A 27 -2.76 -10.33 5.51
CA GLY A 27 -1.98 -9.10 5.72
C GLY A 27 -2.63 -7.84 5.15
N PHE A 28 -3.91 -7.92 4.74
CA PHE A 28 -4.71 -6.83 4.19
C PHE A 28 -5.83 -6.48 5.18
N SER A 29 -5.87 -5.24 5.66
CA SER A 29 -6.99 -4.76 6.47
C SER A 29 -7.18 -3.26 6.27
N VAL A 30 -8.38 -2.87 5.87
CA VAL A 30 -8.83 -1.49 5.91
C VAL A 30 -9.45 -1.25 7.29
N ARG A 31 -9.01 -0.18 7.96
CA ARG A 31 -9.56 0.23 9.27
C ARG A 31 -11.06 0.56 9.12
N ASP A 32 -11.83 0.32 10.18
CA ASP A 32 -13.27 0.59 10.23
C ASP A 32 -14.08 -0.15 9.13
N THR A 33 -13.55 -1.26 8.63
CA THR A 33 -14.17 -2.13 7.62
C THR A 33 -14.35 -3.54 8.21
N SER A 34 -15.52 -4.16 8.00
CA SER A 34 -15.80 -5.49 8.56
C SER A 34 -14.88 -6.57 7.96
N PRO A 35 -14.61 -7.68 8.67
CA PRO A 35 -13.80 -8.78 8.15
C PRO A 35 -14.30 -9.33 6.81
N GLU A 36 -15.62 -9.46 6.64
CA GLU A 36 -16.24 -9.98 5.41
C GLU A 36 -15.93 -9.09 4.21
N ILE A 37 -16.01 -7.77 4.40
CA ILE A 37 -15.71 -6.79 3.34
C ILE A 37 -14.21 -6.79 3.02
N ASN A 38 -13.35 -6.86 4.03
CA ASN A 38 -11.89 -6.98 3.83
C ASN A 38 -11.54 -8.25 3.03
N ALA A 39 -12.18 -9.38 3.32
CA ALA A 39 -11.96 -10.62 2.57
C ALA A 39 -12.39 -10.49 1.10
N ILE A 40 -13.54 -9.86 0.83
CA ILE A 40 -14.00 -9.58 -0.54
C ILE A 40 -13.00 -8.69 -1.26
N MET A 41 -12.57 -7.59 -0.64
CA MET A 41 -11.58 -6.67 -1.23
C MET A 41 -10.28 -7.40 -1.56
N PHE A 42 -9.74 -8.18 -0.63
CA PHE A 42 -8.53 -8.98 -0.86
C PHE A 42 -8.69 -9.94 -2.04
N GLN A 43 -9.79 -10.69 -2.10
CA GLN A 43 -10.06 -11.61 -3.22
C GLN A 43 -10.11 -10.89 -4.56
N ARG A 44 -10.74 -9.72 -4.63
CA ARG A 44 -10.81 -8.91 -5.86
C ARG A 44 -9.44 -8.41 -6.28
N VAL A 45 -8.64 -7.90 -5.34
CA VAL A 45 -7.27 -7.43 -5.63
C VAL A 45 -6.38 -8.60 -6.08
N MET A 46 -6.50 -9.77 -5.45
CA MET A 46 -5.71 -10.96 -5.83
C MET A 46 -6.15 -11.59 -7.16
N ALA A 47 -7.37 -11.31 -7.64
CA ALA A 47 -7.82 -11.74 -8.95
C ALA A 47 -7.22 -10.93 -10.11
N LEU A 48 -6.67 -9.73 -9.81
CA LEU A 48 -5.95 -8.92 -10.79
C LEU A 48 -4.61 -9.56 -11.17
N THR A 49 -4.13 -9.25 -12.36
CA THR A 49 -2.76 -9.56 -12.79
C THR A 49 -1.73 -8.79 -11.95
N ASN A 50 -0.47 -9.22 -12.02
CA ASN A 50 0.62 -8.51 -11.33
C ASN A 50 0.77 -7.07 -11.83
N GLU A 51 0.61 -6.85 -13.13
CA GLU A 51 0.70 -5.53 -13.76
C GLU A 51 -0.42 -4.62 -13.29
N GLU A 52 -1.67 -5.09 -13.28
CA GLU A 52 -2.82 -4.32 -12.79
C GLU A 52 -2.66 -3.93 -11.32
N ARG A 53 -2.16 -4.84 -10.48
CA ARG A 53 -1.88 -4.51 -9.07
C ARG A 53 -0.80 -3.44 -8.93
N LEU A 54 0.24 -3.49 -9.76
CA LEU A 54 1.29 -2.46 -9.78
C LEU A 54 0.73 -1.11 -10.19
N LEU A 55 -0.02 -1.06 -11.29
CA LEU A 55 -0.65 0.17 -11.80
C LEU A 55 -1.64 0.76 -10.79
N MET A 56 -2.44 -0.09 -10.12
CA MET A 56 -3.32 0.33 -9.05
C MET A 56 -2.53 1.00 -7.91
N GLY A 57 -1.43 0.38 -7.46
CA GLY A 57 -0.56 0.97 -6.43
C GLY A 57 0.05 2.32 -6.85
N LEU A 58 0.49 2.45 -8.10
CA LEU A 58 1.03 3.69 -8.65
C LEU A 58 -0.02 4.80 -8.71
N SER A 59 -1.25 4.47 -9.12
CA SER A 59 -2.37 5.43 -9.15
C SER A 59 -2.78 5.89 -7.75
N MET A 60 -2.80 4.97 -6.78
CA MET A 60 -3.05 5.30 -5.38
C MET A 60 -1.96 6.21 -4.81
N LEU A 61 -0.69 5.95 -5.15
CA LEU A 61 0.44 6.79 -4.77
C LEU A 61 0.31 8.21 -5.34
N GLU A 62 0.02 8.34 -6.63
CA GLU A 62 -0.19 9.63 -7.30
C GLU A 62 -1.30 10.43 -6.62
N THR A 63 -2.45 9.78 -6.40
CA THR A 63 -3.61 10.40 -5.74
C THR A 63 -3.26 10.87 -4.33
N SER A 64 -2.60 10.03 -3.55
CA SER A 64 -2.17 10.37 -2.19
C SER A 64 -1.20 11.55 -2.18
N ARG A 65 -0.24 11.58 -3.12
CA ARG A 65 0.71 12.70 -3.26
C ARG A 65 -0.02 14.01 -3.58
N ALA A 66 -0.98 13.98 -4.49
CA ALA A 66 -1.76 15.14 -4.89
C ALA A 66 -2.56 15.71 -3.72
N ILE A 67 -3.24 14.84 -2.94
CA ILE A 67 -4.01 15.23 -1.75
C ILE A 67 -3.10 15.88 -0.72
N VAL A 68 -1.99 15.22 -0.34
CA VAL A 68 -1.09 15.75 0.70
C VAL A 68 -0.46 17.06 0.24
N TRP A 69 0.05 17.14 -0.99
CA TRP A 69 0.64 18.37 -1.52
C TRP A 69 -0.35 19.53 -1.61
N GLY A 70 -1.57 19.26 -2.09
CA GLY A 70 -2.65 20.24 -2.19
C GLY A 70 -3.15 20.75 -0.84
N SER A 71 -3.01 19.95 0.22
CA SER A 71 -3.37 20.34 1.60
C SER A 71 -2.39 21.32 2.27
N LEU A 72 -1.23 21.58 1.66
CA LEU A 72 -0.20 22.45 2.23
C LEU A 72 -0.44 23.91 1.83
N PRO A 73 -0.16 24.88 2.72
CA PRO A 73 -0.23 26.30 2.39
C PRO A 73 0.62 26.63 1.17
N ALA A 74 0.04 27.39 0.23
CA ALA A 74 0.65 27.69 -1.05
C ALA A 74 1.72 28.79 -0.98
N ASP A 75 1.71 29.58 0.10
CA ASP A 75 2.61 30.69 0.42
C ASP A 75 3.93 30.24 1.08
N LEU A 76 4.06 28.96 1.44
CA LEU A 76 5.34 28.40 1.89
C LEU A 76 6.38 28.42 0.77
N ASP A 77 7.60 28.78 1.11
CA ASP A 77 8.75 28.61 0.23
C ASP A 77 8.98 27.11 -0.07
N MET A 78 9.53 26.82 -1.24
CA MET A 78 9.64 25.43 -1.72
C MET A 78 10.43 24.49 -0.82
N PRO A 79 11.59 24.88 -0.25
CA PRO A 79 12.32 24.03 0.68
C PRO A 79 11.46 23.64 1.89
N THR A 80 10.82 24.60 2.56
CA THR A 80 9.96 24.33 3.72
C THR A 80 8.75 23.50 3.33
N ARG A 81 8.08 23.85 2.23
CA ARG A 81 6.90 23.12 1.76
C ARG A 81 7.21 21.65 1.47
N ARG A 82 8.40 21.35 0.92
CA ARG A 82 8.86 19.98 0.69
C ARG A 82 9.17 19.22 1.99
N LYS A 83 9.79 19.88 2.97
CA LYS A 83 10.01 19.28 4.31
C LYS A 83 8.68 18.90 4.96
N VAL A 84 7.70 19.81 4.95
CA VAL A 84 6.35 19.55 5.49
C VAL A 84 5.65 18.43 4.71
N PHE A 85 5.73 18.44 3.38
CA PHE A 85 5.20 17.36 2.55
C PHE A 85 5.78 16.01 2.94
N TYR A 86 7.11 15.92 3.04
CA TYR A 86 7.80 14.67 3.34
C TYR A 86 7.43 14.14 4.72
N GLN A 87 7.39 15.02 5.73
CA GLN A 87 6.94 14.68 7.08
C GLN A 87 5.51 14.14 7.09
N ARG A 88 4.57 14.79 6.37
CA ARG A 88 3.18 14.33 6.32
C ARG A 88 3.02 13.03 5.54
N PHE A 89 3.72 12.89 4.43
CA PHE A 89 3.54 11.76 3.52
C PHE A 89 4.22 10.48 4.02
N TYR A 90 5.41 10.60 4.62
CA TYR A 90 6.22 9.47 5.06
C TYR A 90 6.31 9.31 6.58
N GLY A 91 5.85 10.29 7.37
CA GLY A 91 5.89 10.24 8.83
C GLY A 91 7.27 10.49 9.44
N GLN A 92 8.23 10.97 8.65
CA GLN A 92 9.63 11.19 9.07
C GLN A 92 10.16 12.51 8.50
N GLU A 93 11.14 13.10 9.16
CA GLU A 93 11.71 14.37 8.75
C GLU A 93 12.53 14.19 7.46
N LEU A 94 12.48 15.19 6.57
CA LEU A 94 13.30 15.18 5.36
C LEU A 94 14.76 15.49 5.74
N PRO A 95 15.74 14.63 5.40
CA PRO A 95 17.13 14.91 5.69
C PRO A 95 17.59 16.23 5.04
N GLU A 96 18.36 17.01 5.79
CA GLU A 96 18.78 18.35 5.37
C GLU A 96 19.63 18.32 4.09
N GLU A 97 20.36 17.22 3.86
CA GLU A 97 21.23 17.05 2.68
C GLU A 97 20.44 17.04 1.37
N VAL A 98 19.19 16.55 1.40
CA VAL A 98 18.31 16.45 0.22
C VAL A 98 17.22 17.53 0.19
N ALA A 99 17.10 18.35 1.24
CA ALA A 99 16.08 19.37 1.36
C ALA A 99 16.38 20.67 0.57
N ARG A 100 17.58 20.79 0.00
CA ARG A 100 18.13 22.04 -0.56
C ARG A 100 18.09 22.15 -2.08
N TRP A 101 17.55 21.15 -2.79
CA TRP A 101 17.43 21.19 -4.25
C TRP A 101 16.39 22.22 -4.73
#